data_AF-A0A1B2ZBI9-F1
#
_entry.id   AF-A0A1B2ZBI9-F1
#
_cell.length_a   1.000
_cell.length_b   1.000
_cell.length_c   1.000
_cell.angle_alpha   90.00
_cell.angle_beta   90.00
_cell.angle_gamma   90.00
#
_symmetry.space_group_name_H-M   'P 1'
#
loop_
_entity.id
_entity.type
_entity.pdbx_description
1 polymer ?
#
loop_
_entity_poly.entity_id
_entity_poly.type
_entity_poly.pdbx_seq_one_letter_code
_entity_poly.pdbx_strand_id
1 'polypeptide(L)'
;MYVFDNLNFPKSISNTIFYLERDFVAFKEALAFKESQGKYEIVNTLGYLGKYQFGKTTLARFDIYDTQHFLKNPILQEKAFVALCKVNKWILRKDIRRSEGKKINGIMITESGILAAAHLSGAGNVKKFLRSNGSQHFSDAYGSSIASYLKKFANYDLSNIIADRLAKV
;
A
#
# COMPACT_ATOMS: atom_id res chain seq x y z
N MET A 1 38.98 12.69 -15.75
CA MET A 1 37.99 13.74 -16.06
C MET A 1 36.72 13.36 -15.32
N TYR A 2 36.36 14.11 -14.27
CA TYR A 2 35.31 13.70 -13.32
C TYR A 2 33.92 13.82 -13.97
N VAL A 3 33.04 12.86 -13.68
CA VAL A 3 31.70 12.65 -14.28
C VAL A 3 30.67 13.67 -13.77
N PHE A 4 31.09 14.91 -13.49
CA PHE A 4 30.24 15.95 -12.92
C PHE A 4 30.20 17.24 -13.76
N ASP A 5 31.07 17.38 -14.76
CA ASP A 5 31.19 18.61 -15.56
C ASP A 5 30.02 18.85 -16.53
N ASN A 6 29.11 17.87 -16.69
CA ASN A 6 27.93 17.95 -17.57
C ASN A 6 26.59 17.94 -16.83
N LEU A 7 26.58 18.26 -15.53
CA LEU A 7 25.33 18.39 -14.77
C LEU A 7 24.88 19.86 -14.72
N ASN A 8 23.78 20.15 -15.42
CA ASN A 8 23.08 21.41 -15.26
C ASN A 8 22.29 21.40 -13.96
N PHE A 9 22.90 21.98 -12.91
CA PHE A 9 22.20 22.25 -11.66
C PHE A 9 21.25 23.44 -11.84
N PRO A 10 20.04 23.40 -11.27
CA PRO A 10 19.10 24.50 -11.35
C PRO A 10 19.70 25.76 -10.72
N LYS A 11 19.74 26.86 -11.49
CA LYS A 11 20.29 28.16 -11.06
C LYS A 11 19.47 28.86 -9.98
N SER A 12 18.24 28.41 -9.73
CA SER A 12 17.39 28.87 -8.63
C SER A 12 16.46 27.75 -8.18
N ILE A 13 16.35 27.56 -6.86
CA ILE A 13 15.28 26.75 -6.27
C ILE A 13 14.02 27.61 -6.30
N SER A 14 13.08 27.30 -7.21
CA SER A 14 11.71 27.79 -7.06
C SER A 14 11.20 27.30 -5.70
N ASN A 15 10.59 28.18 -4.90
CA ASN A 15 9.93 27.82 -3.63
C ASN A 15 8.72 26.88 -3.81
N THR A 16 8.56 26.25 -4.97
CA THR A 16 7.80 25.01 -5.09
C THR A 16 8.62 23.91 -4.43
N ILE A 17 8.46 23.76 -3.10
CA ILE A 17 8.71 22.47 -2.43
C ILE A 17 8.21 21.38 -3.38
N PHE A 18 9.02 20.37 -3.67
CA PHE A 18 8.61 19.18 -4.41
C PHE A 18 7.47 18.49 -3.63
N TYR A 19 6.25 19.02 -3.75
CA TYR A 19 5.06 18.46 -3.16
C TYR A 19 4.58 17.40 -4.13
N LEU A 20 4.89 16.15 -3.80
CA LEU A 20 4.21 15.04 -4.45
C LEU A 20 2.72 15.18 -4.07
N GLU A 21 1.86 15.41 -5.08
CA GLU A 21 0.43 15.37 -4.87
C GLU A 21 0.08 14.08 -4.13
N ARG A 22 -0.86 14.14 -3.18
CA ARG A 22 -1.23 12.95 -2.39
C ARG A 22 -2.13 12.02 -3.20
N ASP A 23 -1.71 11.67 -4.39
CA ASP A 23 -2.40 10.80 -5.33
C ASP A 23 -2.06 9.31 -5.09
N PHE A 24 -2.53 8.44 -5.99
CA PHE A 24 -2.24 7.01 -5.92
C PHE A 24 -0.74 6.68 -6.08
N VAL A 25 0.02 7.47 -6.85
CA VAL A 25 1.46 7.26 -7.02
C VAL A 25 2.16 7.51 -5.70
N ALA A 26 1.87 8.64 -5.04
CA ALA A 26 2.39 8.96 -3.73
C ALA A 26 2.02 7.92 -2.66
N PHE A 27 0.77 7.46 -2.66
CA PHE A 27 0.31 6.38 -1.77
C PHE A 27 1.15 5.11 -1.93
N LYS A 28 1.28 4.66 -3.18
CA LYS A 28 1.98 3.43 -3.54
C LYS A 28 3.46 3.50 -3.19
N GLU A 29 4.13 4.61 -3.47
CA GLU A 29 5.56 4.78 -3.14
C GLU A 29 5.79 4.93 -1.64
N ALA A 30 4.92 5.64 -0.92
CA ALA A 30 5.00 5.73 0.54
C ALA A 30 4.82 4.36 1.21
N LEU A 31 3.88 3.55 0.71
CA LEU A 31 3.65 2.19 1.20
C LEU A 31 4.86 1.30 0.87
N ALA A 32 5.33 1.30 -0.37
CA ALA A 32 6.52 0.56 -0.79
C ALA A 32 7.76 0.91 0.04
N PHE A 33 7.95 2.20 0.36
CA PHE A 33 9.06 2.63 1.21
C PHE A 33 8.96 2.03 2.62
N LYS A 34 7.75 1.99 3.20
CA LYS A 34 7.52 1.35 4.50
C LYS A 34 7.73 -0.16 4.47
N GLU A 35 7.34 -0.83 3.39
CA GLU A 35 7.44 -2.28 3.25
C GLU A 35 8.88 -2.76 2.96
N SER A 36 9.59 -2.09 2.04
CA SER A 36 10.84 -2.61 1.46
C SER A 36 11.90 -1.55 1.17
N GLN A 37 11.65 -0.29 1.50
CA GLN A 37 12.40 0.86 0.97
C GLN A 37 12.37 0.94 -0.57
N GLY A 38 11.34 0.39 -1.21
CA GLY A 38 11.17 0.40 -2.67
C GLY A 38 11.91 -0.71 -3.43
N LYS A 39 12.50 -1.70 -2.73
CA LYS A 39 13.35 -2.73 -3.36
C LYS A 39 12.53 -3.90 -3.91
N TYR A 40 12.63 -4.18 -5.21
CA TYR A 40 11.87 -5.23 -5.88
C TYR A 40 12.36 -6.67 -5.60
N GLU A 41 13.63 -6.84 -5.29
CA GLU A 41 14.26 -8.18 -5.25
C GLU A 41 14.49 -8.71 -3.83
N ILE A 42 13.94 -8.04 -2.81
CA ILE A 42 14.17 -8.46 -1.42
C ILE A 42 13.14 -9.49 -0.95
N VAL A 43 13.57 -10.33 -0.03
CA VAL A 43 12.70 -11.24 0.73
C VAL A 43 12.98 -11.00 2.21
N ASN A 44 11.96 -10.73 3.02
CA ASN A 44 12.18 -10.58 4.46
C ASN A 44 12.29 -11.93 5.17
N THR A 45 12.57 -11.90 6.48
CA THR A 45 12.78 -13.11 7.30
C THR A 45 11.54 -13.99 7.43
N LEU A 46 10.35 -13.50 7.07
CA LEU A 46 9.08 -14.23 7.05
C LEU A 46 8.69 -14.72 5.65
N GLY A 47 9.52 -14.46 4.63
CA GLY A 47 9.30 -14.91 3.26
C GLY A 47 8.39 -14.00 2.42
N TYR A 48 8.13 -12.77 2.85
CA TYR A 48 7.38 -11.80 2.04
C TYR A 48 8.28 -11.18 0.96
N LEU A 49 7.69 -10.94 -0.22
CA LEU A 49 8.42 -10.77 -1.48
C LEU A 49 8.33 -9.34 -2.03
N GLY A 50 9.48 -8.78 -2.37
CA GLY A 50 9.65 -7.62 -3.23
C GLY A 50 9.15 -6.29 -2.66
N LYS A 51 8.88 -5.35 -3.56
CA LYS A 51 8.67 -3.93 -3.25
C LYS A 51 7.53 -3.71 -2.26
N TYR A 52 6.51 -4.55 -2.32
CA TYR A 52 5.32 -4.48 -1.48
C TYR A 52 5.23 -5.59 -0.44
N GLN A 53 6.29 -6.40 -0.28
CA GLN A 53 6.33 -7.50 0.67
C GLN A 53 5.08 -8.40 0.56
N PHE A 54 4.87 -8.97 -0.62
CA PHE A 54 3.75 -9.87 -0.88
C PHE A 54 3.93 -11.24 -0.23
N GLY A 55 2.85 -11.76 0.37
CA GLY A 55 2.79 -13.16 0.79
C GLY A 55 2.44 -14.08 -0.39
N LYS A 56 3.00 -15.31 -0.39
CA LYS A 56 2.78 -16.30 -1.48
C LYS A 56 1.30 -16.60 -1.73
N THR A 57 0.50 -16.73 -0.67
CA THR A 57 -0.96 -16.97 -0.78
C THR A 57 -1.69 -15.80 -1.46
N THR A 58 -1.24 -14.57 -1.21
CA THR A 58 -1.80 -13.38 -1.88
C THR A 58 -1.43 -13.37 -3.36
N LEU A 59 -0.20 -13.76 -3.72
CA LEU A 59 0.22 -13.88 -5.12
C LEU A 59 -0.55 -14.96 -5.87
N ALA A 60 -0.78 -16.11 -5.24
CA ALA A 60 -1.56 -17.21 -5.82
C ALA A 60 -2.98 -16.79 -6.20
N ARG A 61 -3.57 -15.80 -5.50
CA ARG A 61 -4.88 -15.21 -5.88
C ARG A 61 -4.87 -14.60 -7.29
N PHE A 62 -3.72 -14.13 -7.75
CA PHE A 62 -3.52 -13.52 -9.06
C PHE A 62 -2.81 -14.48 -10.04
N ASP A 63 -2.86 -15.78 -9.77
CA ASP A 63 -2.22 -16.82 -10.58
C ASP A 63 -0.68 -16.66 -10.70
N ILE A 64 -0.05 -16.01 -9.73
CA ILE A 64 1.40 -15.84 -9.64
C ILE A 64 1.97 -16.87 -8.66
N TYR A 65 2.56 -17.94 -9.21
CA TYR A 65 3.15 -19.03 -8.42
C TYR A 65 4.69 -19.01 -8.45
N ASP A 66 5.29 -18.53 -9.55
CA ASP A 66 6.74 -18.40 -9.67
C ASP A 66 7.25 -17.15 -8.95
N THR A 67 7.66 -17.35 -7.70
CA THR A 67 8.19 -16.28 -6.84
C THR A 67 9.53 -15.72 -7.32
N GLN A 68 10.35 -16.50 -8.03
CA GLN A 68 11.64 -16.03 -8.55
C GLN A 68 11.44 -15.13 -9.76
N HIS A 69 10.54 -15.52 -10.67
CA HIS A 69 10.11 -14.66 -11.76
C HIS A 69 9.47 -13.37 -11.22
N PHE A 70 8.62 -13.47 -10.19
CA PHE A 70 7.98 -12.31 -9.56
C PHE A 70 8.98 -11.30 -9.01
N LEU A 71 10.02 -11.75 -8.29
CA LEU A 71 11.05 -10.87 -7.73
C LEU A 71 11.83 -10.12 -8.82
N LYS A 72 12.10 -10.78 -9.95
CA LYS A 72 12.84 -10.21 -11.09
C LYS A 72 11.97 -9.40 -12.06
N ASN A 73 10.66 -9.28 -11.81
CA ASN A 73 9.73 -8.61 -12.70
C ASN A 73 9.02 -7.44 -11.99
N PRO A 74 9.64 -6.25 -11.95
CA PRO A 74 9.05 -5.06 -11.33
C PRO A 74 7.63 -4.74 -11.82
N ILE A 75 7.39 -4.86 -13.14
CA ILE A 75 6.09 -4.59 -13.76
C ILE A 75 5.02 -5.52 -13.19
N LEU A 76 5.36 -6.80 -12.98
CA LEU A 76 4.43 -7.77 -12.39
C LEU A 76 4.08 -7.42 -10.94
N GLN A 77 5.04 -6.93 -10.15
CA GLN A 77 4.78 -6.47 -8.77
C GLN A 77 3.88 -5.25 -8.73
N GLU A 78 4.10 -4.28 -9.63
CA GLU A 78 3.27 -3.08 -9.76
C GLU A 78 1.82 -3.43 -10.14
N LYS A 79 1.63 -4.33 -11.12
CA LYS A 79 0.31 -4.83 -11.51
C LYS A 79 -0.38 -5.58 -10.37
N ALA A 80 0.34 -6.46 -9.67
CA ALA A 80 -0.20 -7.21 -8.53
C ALA A 80 -0.65 -6.27 -7.40
N PHE A 81 0.09 -5.20 -7.12
CA PHE A 81 -0.29 -4.19 -6.13
C PHE A 81 -1.59 -3.48 -6.52
N VAL A 82 -1.70 -3.00 -7.76
CA VAL A 82 -2.93 -2.39 -8.26
C VAL A 82 -4.11 -3.36 -8.19
N ALA A 83 -3.94 -4.60 -8.63
CA ALA A 83 -4.98 -5.62 -8.57
C ALA A 83 -5.44 -5.91 -7.14
N LEU A 84 -4.51 -5.98 -6.18
CA LEU A 84 -4.82 -6.14 -4.76
C LEU A 84 -5.60 -4.94 -4.20
N CYS A 85 -5.22 -3.71 -4.55
CA CYS A 85 -5.97 -2.51 -4.15
C CYS A 85 -7.42 -2.55 -4.66
N LYS A 86 -7.64 -2.89 -5.94
CA LYS A 86 -8.98 -3.00 -6.54
C LYS A 86 -9.84 -4.05 -5.84
N VAL A 87 -9.26 -5.22 -5.58
CA VAL A 87 -9.91 -6.32 -4.86
C VAL A 87 -10.27 -5.92 -3.43
N ASN A 88 -9.32 -5.35 -2.69
CA ASN A 88 -9.54 -4.94 -1.31
C ASN A 88 -10.60 -3.83 -1.23
N LYS A 89 -10.57 -2.86 -2.16
CA LYS A 89 -11.59 -1.82 -2.28
C LYS A 89 -12.96 -2.42 -2.53
N TRP A 90 -13.07 -3.44 -3.39
CA TRP A 90 -14.33 -4.18 -3.58
C TRP A 90 -14.78 -4.90 -2.31
N ILE A 91 -13.89 -5.63 -1.62
CA ILE A 91 -14.23 -6.38 -0.39
C ILE A 91 -14.73 -5.43 0.71
N LEU A 92 -14.11 -4.26 0.83
CA LEU A 92 -14.34 -3.29 1.90
C LEU A 92 -15.31 -2.16 1.51
N ARG A 93 -15.85 -2.12 0.29
CA ARG A 93 -16.70 -1.01 -0.21
C ARG A 93 -17.81 -0.56 0.75
N LYS A 94 -18.46 -1.50 1.45
CA LYS A 94 -19.52 -1.19 2.43
C LYS A 94 -18.93 -0.63 3.73
N ASP A 95 -17.77 -1.13 4.13
CA ASP A 95 -17.06 -0.72 5.33
C ASP A 95 -16.42 0.67 5.13
N ILE A 96 -15.81 0.94 3.97
CA ILE A 96 -15.33 2.27 3.55
C ILE A 96 -16.46 3.30 3.63
N ARG A 97 -17.57 3.07 2.91
CA ARG A 97 -18.74 3.98 2.92
C ARG A 97 -19.26 4.29 4.34
N ARG A 98 -19.21 3.32 5.25
CA ARG A 98 -19.72 3.49 6.62
C ARG A 98 -18.75 4.16 7.57
N SER A 99 -17.45 4.14 7.28
CA SER A 99 -16.41 4.51 8.24
C SER A 99 -15.58 5.71 7.81
N GLU A 100 -15.48 6.00 6.51
CA GLU A 100 -14.76 7.15 6.00
C GLU A 100 -15.26 8.46 6.63
N GLY A 101 -14.31 9.33 7.01
CA GLY A 101 -14.58 10.58 7.72
C GLY A 101 -14.86 10.43 9.22
N LYS A 102 -15.02 9.22 9.75
CA LYS A 102 -15.20 8.99 11.20
C LYS A 102 -13.86 8.94 11.91
N LYS A 103 -13.89 9.19 13.22
CA LYS A 103 -12.77 8.91 14.13
C LYS A 103 -13.02 7.60 14.87
N ILE A 104 -12.07 6.67 14.79
CA ILE A 104 -12.06 5.42 15.58
C ILE A 104 -10.78 5.44 16.42
N ASN A 105 -10.91 5.37 17.75
CA ASN A 105 -9.80 5.50 18.69
C ASN A 105 -8.90 6.73 18.40
N GLY A 106 -9.51 7.86 18.04
CA GLY A 106 -8.82 9.10 17.69
C GLY A 106 -8.20 9.14 16.29
N ILE A 107 -8.28 8.06 15.50
CA ILE A 107 -7.73 7.97 14.14
C ILE A 107 -8.80 8.35 13.13
N MET A 108 -8.50 9.33 12.27
CA MET A 108 -9.36 9.67 11.12
C MET A 108 -9.34 8.53 10.11
N ILE A 109 -10.50 7.97 9.81
CA ILE A 109 -10.63 6.88 8.86
C ILE A 109 -10.79 7.44 7.44
N THR A 110 -9.99 6.92 6.52
CA THR A 110 -9.95 7.33 5.10
C THR A 110 -9.85 6.09 4.23
N GLU A 111 -10.29 6.16 2.97
CA GLU A 111 -10.16 5.06 2.03
C GLU A 111 -8.71 4.57 1.90
N SER A 112 -7.75 5.49 1.74
CA SER A 112 -6.32 5.17 1.60
C SER A 112 -5.75 4.47 2.82
N GLY A 113 -6.07 4.94 4.03
CA GLY A 113 -5.69 4.26 5.26
C GLY A 113 -6.27 2.84 5.35
N ILE A 114 -7.54 2.66 4.93
CA ILE A 114 -8.20 1.35 4.93
C ILE A 114 -7.50 0.39 3.96
N LEU A 115 -7.17 0.82 2.75
CA LEU A 115 -6.51 -0.03 1.77
C LEU A 115 -5.07 -0.39 2.18
N ALA A 116 -4.33 0.54 2.79
CA ALA A 116 -3.02 0.23 3.36
C ALA A 116 -3.13 -0.78 4.50
N ALA A 117 -4.07 -0.60 5.44
CA ALA A 117 -4.28 -1.56 6.53
C ALA A 117 -4.70 -2.95 6.01
N ALA A 118 -5.42 -2.99 4.88
CA ALA A 118 -5.82 -4.24 4.23
C ALA A 118 -4.66 -4.92 3.51
N HIS A 119 -3.69 -4.16 3.00
CA HIS A 119 -2.41 -4.67 2.50
C HIS A 119 -1.64 -5.38 3.62
N LEU A 120 -1.49 -4.72 4.76
CA LEU A 120 -0.78 -5.25 5.94
C LEU A 120 -1.44 -6.53 6.49
N SER A 121 -2.74 -6.46 6.78
CA SER A 121 -3.41 -7.42 7.66
C SER A 121 -4.48 -8.27 6.97
N GLY A 122 -4.75 -8.01 5.70
CA GLY A 122 -5.89 -8.55 4.96
C GLY A 122 -7.20 -7.81 5.26
N ALA A 123 -8.06 -7.71 4.23
CA ALA A 123 -9.35 -7.04 4.32
C ALA A 123 -10.30 -7.62 5.41
N GLY A 124 -10.15 -8.91 5.74
CA GLY A 124 -10.93 -9.54 6.81
C GLY A 124 -10.67 -8.94 8.19
N ASN A 125 -9.40 -8.69 8.53
CA ASN A 125 -9.02 -8.11 9.82
C ASN A 125 -9.39 -6.63 9.88
N VAL A 126 -9.21 -5.87 8.79
CA VAL A 126 -9.67 -4.48 8.70
C VAL A 126 -11.18 -4.39 8.90
N LYS A 127 -11.95 -5.30 8.29
CA LYS A 127 -13.40 -5.37 8.51
C LYS A 127 -13.76 -5.57 9.99
N LYS A 128 -13.08 -6.47 10.69
CA LYS A 128 -13.29 -6.70 12.13
C LYS A 128 -12.94 -5.45 12.94
N PHE A 129 -11.81 -4.82 12.66
CA PHE A 129 -11.40 -3.56 13.32
C PHE A 129 -12.47 -2.46 13.13
N LEU A 130 -12.87 -2.18 11.89
CA LEU A 130 -13.83 -1.10 11.59
C LEU A 130 -15.20 -1.35 12.23
N ARG A 131 -15.70 -2.59 12.21
CA ARG A 131 -17.03 -2.94 12.74
C ARG A 131 -17.08 -3.02 14.26
N SER A 132 -15.95 -3.30 14.90
CA SER A 132 -15.83 -3.35 16.36
C SER A 132 -15.47 -1.98 16.96
N ASN A 133 -15.48 -0.92 16.13
CA ASN A 133 -15.06 0.42 16.49
C ASN A 133 -13.65 0.44 17.11
N GLY A 134 -12.73 -0.38 16.58
CA GLY A 134 -11.33 -0.41 16.97
C GLY A 134 -10.99 -1.26 18.20
N SER A 135 -11.94 -2.01 18.76
CA SER A 135 -11.66 -2.93 19.89
C SER A 135 -11.02 -4.25 19.46
N GLN A 136 -11.21 -4.68 18.20
CA GLN A 136 -10.50 -5.83 17.65
C GLN A 136 -9.16 -5.38 17.08
N HIS A 137 -8.07 -5.91 17.64
CA HIS A 137 -6.71 -5.53 17.28
C HIS A 137 -6.05 -6.58 16.37
N PHE A 138 -5.13 -6.11 15.54
CA PHE A 138 -4.20 -6.93 14.77
C PHE A 138 -2.84 -6.25 14.80
N SER A 139 -1.79 -7.03 15.05
CA SER A 139 -0.40 -6.65 14.84
C SER A 139 0.30 -7.74 14.04
N ASP A 140 1.15 -7.34 13.09
CA ASP A 140 2.04 -8.28 12.40
C ASP A 140 3.21 -8.69 13.32
N ALA A 141 4.02 -9.63 12.84
CA ALA A 141 5.19 -10.13 13.57
C ALA A 141 6.30 -9.08 13.77
N TYR A 142 6.24 -7.92 13.09
CA TYR A 142 7.17 -6.80 13.26
C TYR A 142 6.58 -5.65 14.10
N GLY A 143 5.38 -5.83 14.68
CA GLY A 143 4.72 -4.84 15.53
C GLY A 143 3.93 -3.76 14.78
N SER A 144 3.79 -3.83 13.46
CA SER A 144 2.90 -2.95 12.70
C SER A 144 1.44 -3.33 12.94
N SER A 145 0.55 -2.36 13.10
CA SER A 145 -0.86 -2.60 13.39
C SER A 145 -1.79 -1.95 12.37
N ILE A 146 -3.06 -2.38 12.36
CA ILE A 146 -4.11 -1.72 11.57
C ILE A 146 -4.18 -0.23 11.90
N ALA A 147 -4.13 0.12 13.18
CA ALA A 147 -4.17 1.50 13.64
C ALA A 147 -2.99 2.33 13.10
N SER A 148 -1.77 1.77 13.10
CA SER A 148 -0.60 2.50 12.59
C SER A 148 -0.69 2.73 11.07
N TYR A 149 -1.22 1.77 10.30
CA TYR A 149 -1.41 1.94 8.85
C TYR A 149 -2.55 2.89 8.51
N LEU A 150 -3.68 2.81 9.22
CA LEU A 150 -4.79 3.75 9.07
C LEU A 150 -4.32 5.20 9.27
N LYS A 151 -3.49 5.44 10.29
CA LYS A 151 -2.94 6.78 10.59
C LYS A 151 -1.89 7.22 9.58
N LYS A 152 -0.92 6.34 9.26
CA LYS A 152 0.25 6.69 8.42
C LYS A 152 -0.13 6.95 6.96
N PHE A 153 -1.11 6.21 6.44
CA PHE A 153 -1.50 6.27 5.03
C PHE A 153 -2.82 6.98 4.80
N ALA A 154 -3.21 7.87 5.71
CA ALA A 154 -4.44 8.65 5.57
C ALA A 154 -4.35 9.71 4.48
N ASN A 155 -5.49 10.13 3.92
CA ASN A 155 -5.62 11.30 3.03
C ASN A 155 -4.80 11.24 1.73
N TYR A 156 -4.58 10.06 1.16
CA TYR A 156 -4.26 9.96 -0.27
C TYR A 156 -5.54 9.81 -1.09
N ASP A 157 -5.60 10.47 -2.25
CA ASP A 157 -6.63 10.32 -3.26
C ASP A 157 -6.40 9.04 -4.07
N LEU A 158 -7.34 8.11 -3.93
CA LEU A 158 -7.36 6.83 -4.64
C LEU A 158 -8.62 6.69 -5.51
N SER A 159 -9.23 7.81 -5.90
CA SER A 159 -10.43 7.86 -6.74
C SER A 159 -10.24 7.12 -8.07
N ASN A 160 -9.03 7.13 -8.64
CA ASN A 160 -8.67 6.42 -9.86
C ASN A 160 -8.61 4.89 -9.70
N ILE A 161 -8.56 4.36 -8.47
CA ILE A 161 -8.64 2.91 -8.22
C ILE A 161 -10.09 2.49 -8.15
N ILE A 162 -10.60 1.92 -9.23
CA ILE A 162 -11.98 1.40 -9.29
C ILE A 162 -12.06 0.00 -8.66
N ALA A 163 -13.02 -0.19 -7.76
CA ALA A 163 -13.25 -1.46 -7.08
C ALA A 163 -13.60 -2.58 -8.08
N ASP A 164 -12.87 -3.68 -8.04
CA ASP A 164 -13.08 -4.84 -8.92
C ASP A 164 -12.85 -6.14 -8.15
N ARG A 165 -13.88 -6.99 -8.09
CA ARG A 165 -13.84 -8.29 -7.41
C ARG A 165 -12.88 -9.26 -8.11
N LEU A 166 -12.82 -9.18 -9.43
CA LEU A 166 -12.18 -10.13 -10.32
C LEU A 166 -10.90 -9.56 -10.94
N ALA A 167 -10.31 -8.52 -10.35
CA ALA A 167 -9.07 -7.95 -10.87
C ALA A 167 -7.99 -9.04 -10.98
N LYS A 168 -7.36 -9.11 -12.14
CA LYS A 168 -6.28 -10.04 -12.49
C LYS A 168 -5.02 -9.27 -12.88
N VAL A 169 -3.92 -10.01 -13.06
CA VAL A 169 -2.60 -9.51 -13.45
C VAL A 169 -2.22 -10.04 -14.82
#